data_AF-Q4LBS0-F1
#
_entry.id   AF-Q4LBS0-F1
#
_cell.length_a   1.000
_cell.length_b   1.000
_cell.length_c   1.000
_cell.angle_alpha   90.00
_cell.angle_beta   90.00
_cell.angle_gamma   90.00
#
_symmetry.space_group_name_H-M   'P 1'
#
loop_
_entity.id
_entity.type
_entity.pdbx_description
1 polymer ?
#
loop_
_entity_poly.entity_id
_entity_poly.type
_entity_poly.pdbx_seq_one_letter_code
_entity_poly.pdbx_strand_id
1 'polypeptide(L)'
;MKLYLDDLVKINDLPKNTSKILYQFVRKMNYDGQIVLNSAVKRMIASAINVKEQSISNSITSLIQKDIMHRVDTGMYVLNPNLFAKGSWGDVRKLRNKYLEFKVTYTPEGKRILASDIKDSL
;
A
#
# COMPACT_ATOMS: atom_id res chain seq x y z
N MET A 1 5.08 -7.35 -12.08
CA MET A 1 5.01 -6.60 -10.81
C MET A 1 6.32 -5.87 -10.65
N LYS A 2 6.32 -4.55 -10.44
CA LYS A 2 7.55 -3.77 -10.21
C LYS A 2 7.56 -3.28 -8.76
N LEU A 3 8.66 -3.51 -8.05
CA LEU A 3 8.96 -3.00 -6.71
C LEU A 3 10.04 -1.92 -6.88
N TYR A 4 9.89 -0.74 -6.28
CA TYR A 4 10.91 0.33 -6.35
C TYR A 4 11.92 0.19 -5.21
N LEU A 5 13.15 0.70 -5.41
CA LEU A 5 14.27 0.49 -4.48
C LEU A 5 14.04 1.11 -3.09
N ASP A 6 13.35 2.25 -3.02
CA ASP A 6 13.00 2.91 -1.75
C ASP A 6 12.01 2.05 -0.91
N ASP A 7 11.27 1.17 -1.57
CA ASP A 7 10.27 0.30 -0.96
C ASP A 7 10.92 -0.84 -0.15
N LEU A 8 12.12 -1.26 -0.55
CA LEU A 8 12.88 -2.30 0.14
C LEU A 8 13.27 -1.88 1.57
N VAL A 9 13.56 -0.58 1.78
CA VAL A 9 13.93 -0.04 3.09
C VAL A 9 12.72 -0.01 4.03
N LYS A 10 11.54 0.40 3.55
CA LYS A 10 10.29 0.38 4.35
C LYS A 10 9.80 -1.04 4.63
N ILE A 11 10.02 -1.97 3.71
CA ILE A 11 9.67 -3.39 3.86
C ILE A 11 10.62 -4.10 4.84
N ASN A 12 11.89 -3.69 4.93
CA ASN A 12 12.87 -4.29 5.85
C ASN A 12 12.56 -4.07 7.33
N ASP A 13 11.79 -3.03 7.68
CA ASP A 13 11.37 -2.74 9.06
C ASP A 13 9.97 -3.32 9.39
N LEU A 14 9.49 -4.30 8.62
CA LEU A 14 8.23 -5.00 8.90
C LEU A 14 8.47 -6.21 9.81
N PRO A 15 7.55 -6.48 10.76
CA PRO A 15 7.58 -7.73 11.52
C PRO A 15 7.62 -8.95 10.59
N LYS A 16 8.33 -10.00 11.00
CA LYS A 16 8.64 -11.18 10.17
C LYS A 16 7.44 -11.81 9.45
N ASN A 17 6.25 -11.77 10.06
CA ASN A 17 5.01 -12.28 9.46
C ASN A 17 4.25 -11.25 8.61
N THR A 18 4.42 -9.95 8.88
CA THR A 18 3.78 -8.87 8.11
C THR A 18 4.28 -8.84 6.68
N SER A 19 5.56 -9.13 6.42
CA SER A 19 6.10 -9.22 5.05
C SER A 19 5.47 -10.35 4.23
N LYS A 20 5.22 -11.51 4.86
CA LYS A 20 4.52 -12.63 4.20
C LYS A 20 3.06 -12.28 3.88
N ILE A 21 2.40 -11.57 4.79
CA ILE A 21 1.01 -11.12 4.62
C ILE A 21 0.92 -10.06 3.52
N LEU A 22 1.83 -9.08 3.53
CA LEU A 22 1.94 -8.05 2.50
C LEU A 22 2.15 -8.67 1.12
N TYR A 23 2.99 -9.70 1.00
CA TYR A 23 3.15 -10.42 -0.26
C TYR A 23 1.83 -11.01 -0.78
N GLN A 24 0.99 -11.58 0.08
CA GLN A 24 -0.33 -12.08 -0.32
C GLN A 24 -1.28 -10.95 -0.75
N PHE A 25 -1.20 -9.79 -0.09
CA PHE A 25 -1.98 -8.60 -0.46
C PHE A 25 -1.60 -8.08 -1.84
N VAL A 26 -0.30 -7.89 -2.10
CA VAL A 26 0.20 -7.42 -3.40
C VAL A 26 -0.23 -8.35 -4.54
N ARG A 27 -0.23 -9.68 -4.33
CA ARG A 27 -0.71 -10.65 -5.32
C ARG A 27 -2.20 -10.52 -5.66
N LYS A 28 -3.02 -10.10 -4.69
CA LYS A 28 -4.47 -9.91 -4.84
C LYS A 28 -4.86 -8.51 -5.33
N MET A 29 -3.90 -7.60 -5.43
CA MET A 29 -4.12 -6.24 -5.91
C MET A 29 -4.62 -6.22 -7.35
N ASN A 30 -5.67 -5.43 -7.62
CA ASN A 30 -6.17 -5.18 -8.97
C ASN A 30 -5.29 -4.14 -9.70
N TYR A 31 -5.68 -3.78 -10.93
CA TYR A 31 -4.96 -2.78 -11.73
C TYR A 31 -5.10 -1.35 -11.21
N ASP A 32 -6.08 -1.07 -10.36
CA ASP A 32 -6.28 0.21 -9.66
C ASP A 32 -5.51 0.29 -8.34
N GLY A 33 -4.68 -0.69 -7.99
CA GLY A 33 -3.95 -0.71 -6.73
C GLY A 33 -4.80 -1.11 -5.51
N GLN A 34 -6.05 -1.52 -5.73
CA GLN A 34 -7.01 -1.84 -4.68
C GLN A 34 -7.01 -3.33 -4.35
N ILE A 35 -7.40 -3.63 -3.11
CA ILE A 35 -7.52 -4.98 -2.55
C ILE A 35 -8.80 -5.05 -1.72
N VAL A 36 -9.60 -6.09 -1.98
CA VAL A 36 -10.76 -6.43 -1.16
C VAL A 36 -10.35 -7.49 -0.13
N LEU A 37 -10.44 -7.13 1.16
CA LEU A 37 -10.12 -7.96 2.32
C LEU A 37 -11.35 -8.07 3.23
N ASN A 38 -12.36 -8.81 2.79
CA ASN A 38 -13.47 -9.22 3.65
C ASN A 38 -13.05 -10.35 4.61
N SER A 39 -13.89 -10.70 5.59
CA SER A 39 -13.57 -11.69 6.62
C SER A 39 -13.24 -13.08 6.03
N ALA A 40 -13.91 -13.49 4.95
CA ALA A 40 -13.60 -14.76 4.28
C ALA A 40 -12.20 -14.74 3.66
N VAL A 41 -11.85 -13.66 2.95
CA VAL A 41 -10.52 -13.49 2.34
C VAL A 41 -9.43 -13.46 3.41
N LYS A 42 -9.65 -12.78 4.54
CA LYS A 42 -8.70 -12.76 5.67
C LYS A 42 -8.46 -14.16 6.23
N ARG A 43 -9.51 -14.95 6.44
CA ARG A 43 -9.39 -16.36 6.88
C ARG A 43 -8.63 -17.21 5.88
N MET A 44 -8.95 -17.10 4.59
CA MET A 44 -8.26 -17.85 3.54
C MET A 44 -6.76 -17.55 3.50
N ILE A 45 -6.38 -16.26 3.61
CA ILE A 45 -4.97 -15.87 3.66
C ILE A 45 -4.31 -16.41 4.92
N ALA A 46 -4.97 -16.29 6.07
CA ALA A 46 -4.48 -16.77 7.35
C ALA A 46 -4.16 -18.27 7.31
N SER A 47 -5.10 -19.08 6.80
CA SER A 47 -4.90 -20.52 6.61
C SER A 47 -3.78 -20.83 5.61
N ALA A 48 -3.70 -20.11 4.49
CA ALA A 48 -2.71 -20.37 3.44
C ALA A 48 -1.26 -20.16 3.89
N ILE A 49 -1.02 -19.27 4.87
CA ILE A 49 0.32 -18.99 5.39
C ILE A 49 0.51 -19.46 6.85
N ASN A 50 -0.44 -20.25 7.36
CA ASN A 50 -0.46 -20.81 8.71
C ASN A 50 -0.27 -19.75 9.83
N VAL A 51 -1.10 -18.71 9.81
CA VAL A 51 -1.17 -17.68 10.85
C VAL A 51 -2.59 -17.52 11.37
N LYS A 52 -2.77 -16.82 12.49
CA LYS A 52 -4.10 -16.50 13.01
C LYS A 52 -4.74 -15.39 12.17
N GLU A 53 -6.06 -15.40 12.03
CA GLU A 53 -6.80 -14.30 11.39
C GLU A 53 -6.49 -12.95 12.07
N GLN A 54 -6.34 -12.95 13.40
CA GLN A 54 -5.92 -11.76 14.16
C GLN A 54 -4.58 -11.19 13.68
N SER A 55 -3.63 -12.04 13.26
CA SER A 55 -2.36 -11.59 12.70
C SER A 55 -2.56 -10.83 11.39
N ILE A 56 -3.53 -11.23 10.56
CA ILE A 56 -3.89 -10.49 9.34
C ILE A 56 -4.43 -9.10 9.70
N SER A 57 -5.34 -9.01 10.66
CA SER A 57 -5.91 -7.74 11.12
C SER A 57 -4.83 -6.82 11.71
N ASN A 58 -3.93 -7.35 12.54
CA ASN A 58 -2.82 -6.58 13.11
C ASN A 58 -1.86 -6.09 12.03
N SER A 59 -1.56 -6.92 11.02
CA SER A 59 -0.74 -6.50 9.89
C SER A 59 -1.42 -5.41 9.07
N ILE A 60 -2.74 -5.47 8.83
CA ILE A 60 -3.46 -4.38 8.16
C ILE A 60 -3.29 -3.07 8.94
N THR A 61 -3.49 -3.09 10.26
CA THR A 61 -3.30 -1.90 11.11
C THR A 61 -1.87 -1.36 11.02
N SER A 62 -0.87 -2.24 11.09
CA SER A 62 0.54 -1.84 11.01
C SER A 62 0.91 -1.25 9.63
N LEU A 63 0.38 -1.82 8.54
CA LEU A 63 0.60 -1.31 7.19
C LEU A 63 -0.07 0.06 6.97
N ILE A 64 -1.22 0.31 7.60
CA ILE A 64 -1.87 1.63 7.60
C ILE A 64 -1.03 2.65 8.36
N GLN A 65 -0.57 2.30 9.56
CA GLN A 65 0.29 3.20 10.37
C GLN A 65 1.61 3.54 9.69
N LYS A 66 2.14 2.64 8.85
CA LYS A 66 3.39 2.83 8.10
C LYS A 66 3.21 3.47 6.72
N ASP A 67 2.01 3.96 6.37
CA ASP A 67 1.71 4.58 5.07
C ASP A 67 1.94 3.62 3.87
N ILE A 68 1.77 2.31 4.11
CA ILE A 68 1.94 1.27 3.10
C ILE A 68 0.60 0.92 2.43
N MET A 69 -0.49 1.06 3.18
CA MET A 69 -1.86 0.75 2.75
C MET A 69 -2.83 1.76 3.34
N HIS A 70 -3.89 2.09 2.62
CA HIS A 70 -4.96 2.96 3.12
C HIS A 70 -6.30 2.27 2.98
N ARG A 71 -7.21 2.53 3.92
CA ARG A 71 -8.58 2.05 3.84
C ARG A 71 -9.39 3.01 2.98
N VAL A 72 -10.06 2.48 1.97
CA VAL A 72 -10.95 3.23 1.09
C VAL A 72 -12.40 3.07 1.54
N ASP A 73 -12.79 1.85 1.94
CA ASP A 73 -14.13 1.54 2.45
C ASP A 73 -14.06 0.28 3.34
N THR A 74 -15.21 -0.24 3.78
CA THR A 74 -15.33 -1.44 4.56
C THR A 74 -14.86 -2.66 3.78
N GLY A 75 -13.72 -3.19 4.21
CA GLY A 75 -13.10 -4.33 3.54
C GLY A 75 -12.41 -3.97 2.22
N MET A 76 -12.30 -2.69 1.86
CA MET A 76 -11.59 -2.23 0.67
C MET A 76 -10.41 -1.33 1.03
N TYR A 77 -9.26 -1.65 0.47
CA TYR A 77 -7.99 -0.99 0.76
C TYR A 77 -7.25 -0.67 -0.54
N VAL A 78 -6.39 0.33 -0.52
CA VAL A 78 -5.48 0.67 -1.61
C VAL A 78 -4.04 0.57 -1.09
N LEU A 79 -3.15 -0.06 -1.85
CA LEU A 79 -1.72 -0.02 -1.53
C LEU A 79 -1.14 1.31 -2.00
N ASN A 80 -0.19 1.86 -1.24
CA ASN A 80 0.43 3.14 -1.59
C ASN A 80 1.07 3.04 -2.99
N PRO A 81 0.61 3.82 -4.00
CA PRO A 81 1.11 3.74 -5.37
C PRO A 81 2.55 4.22 -5.57
N ASN A 82 3.10 4.91 -4.57
CA ASN A 82 4.53 5.21 -4.52
C ASN A 82 5.35 3.94 -4.26
N LEU A 83 4.79 2.99 -3.51
CA LEU A 83 5.45 1.76 -3.08
C LEU A 83 5.07 0.53 -3.91
N PHE A 84 3.87 0.51 -4.50
CA PHE A 84 3.39 -0.64 -5.26
C PHE A 84 2.76 -0.20 -6.56
N ALA A 85 3.20 -0.80 -7.66
CA ALA A 85 2.58 -0.57 -8.95
C ALA A 85 2.45 -1.87 -9.76
N LYS A 86 1.26 -2.06 -10.36
CA LYS A 86 0.93 -3.17 -11.25
C LYS A 86 0.49 -2.61 -12.60
N GLY A 87 1.18 -2.98 -13.69
CA GLY A 87 0.85 -2.54 -15.04
C GLY A 87 2.02 -1.94 -15.82
N SER A 88 1.72 -1.39 -16.99
CA SER A 88 2.66 -0.65 -17.85
C SER A 88 2.99 0.72 -17.23
N TRP A 89 4.06 1.39 -17.68
CA TRP A 89 4.43 2.72 -17.19
C TRP A 89 3.29 3.75 -17.27
N GLY A 90 2.41 3.63 -18.27
CA GLY A 90 1.21 4.47 -18.40
C GLY A 90 0.18 4.22 -17.29
N ASP A 91 -0.02 2.96 -16.92
CA ASP A 91 -0.95 2.57 -15.86
C ASP A 91 -0.46 3.04 -14.49
N VAL A 92 0.86 2.92 -14.24
CA VAL A 92 1.49 3.44 -13.02
C VAL A 92 1.27 4.95 -12.88
N ARG A 93 1.44 5.71 -13.98
CA ARG A 93 1.25 7.17 -13.96
C ARG A 93 -0.21 7.55 -13.70
N LYS A 94 -1.18 6.83 -14.29
CA LYS A 94 -2.61 7.03 -14.02
C LYS A 94 -2.96 6.78 -12.56
N LEU A 95 -2.44 5.69 -11.98
CA LEU A 95 -2.61 5.32 -10.58
C LEU A 95 -2.07 6.41 -9.65
N ARG A 96 -0.85 6.88 -9.90
CA ARG A 96 -0.25 7.97 -9.13
C ARG A 96 -1.07 9.25 -9.22
N ASN A 97 -1.54 9.64 -10.41
CA ASN A 97 -2.39 10.83 -10.55
C ASN A 97 -3.77 10.69 -9.87
N LYS A 98 -4.31 9.47 -9.82
CA LYS A 98 -5.62 9.18 -9.22
C LYS A 98 -5.58 9.27 -7.70
N TYR A 99 -4.55 8.73 -7.07
CA TYR A 99 -4.50 8.60 -5.61
C TYR A 99 -3.51 9.53 -4.92
N LEU A 100 -2.52 10.10 -5.63
CA LEU A 100 -1.52 10.98 -5.03
C LEU A 100 -1.79 12.44 -5.39
N GLU A 101 -1.63 13.30 -4.39
CA GLU A 101 -1.53 14.74 -4.53
C GLU A 101 -0.08 15.16 -4.29
N PHE A 102 0.50 15.86 -5.26
CA PHE A 102 1.85 16.40 -5.13
C PHE A 102 1.77 17.82 -4.58
N LYS A 103 2.17 18.00 -3.32
CA LYS A 103 2.38 19.33 -2.74
C LYS A 103 3.82 19.74 -2.99
N VAL A 104 3.97 20.81 -3.78
CA VAL A 104 5.26 21.47 -3.98
C VAL A 104 5.34 22.62 -3.00
N THR A 105 6.19 22.49 -1.98
CA THR A 105 6.45 23.55 -1.02
C THR A 105 7.83 24.12 -1.30
N TYR A 106 7.94 25.44 -1.40
CA TYR A 106 9.23 26.12 -1.51
C TYR A 106 9.64 26.58 -0.12
N THR A 107 10.87 26.25 0.30
CA THR A 107 11.42 26.86 1.52
C THR A 107 11.77 28.32 1.25
N PRO A 108 11.89 29.16 2.29
CA PRO A 108 12.37 30.54 2.15
C PRO A 108 13.75 30.64 1.45
N GLU A 109 14.57 29.58 1.49
CA GLU A 109 15.86 29.52 0.77
C GLU A 109 15.74 29.06 -0.70
N GLY A 110 14.53 28.98 -1.25
CA GLY A 110 14.29 28.58 -2.64
C GLY A 110 14.43 27.08 -2.90
N LYS A 111 14.57 26.26 -1.86
CA LYS A 111 14.68 24.80 -2.00
C LYS A 111 13.31 24.20 -2.26
N ARG A 112 13.17 23.44 -3.34
CA ARG A 112 11.94 22.73 -3.70
C ARG A 112 11.79 21.48 -2.82
N ILE A 113 10.76 21.43 -2.00
CA ILE A 113 10.33 20.23 -1.27
C ILE A 113 9.17 19.61 -2.04
N LEU A 114 9.34 18.35 -2.43
CA LEU A 114 8.28 17.54 -3.03
C LEU A 114 7.70 16.65 -1.94
N ALA A 115 6.49 16.96 -1.49
CA ALA A 115 5.70 16.07 -0.65
C ALA A 115 4.62 15.41 -1.52
N SER A 116 4.42 14.11 -1.36
CA SER A 116 3.32 13.38 -2.00
C SER A 116 2.41 12.84 -0.91
N ASP A 117 1.20 13.36 -0.84
CA ASP A 117 0.14 12.88 0.07
C ASP A 117 -0.88 12.07 -0.74
N ILE A 118 -1.68 11.24 -0.08
CA ILE A 118 -2.84 10.61 -0.72
C ILE A 118 -3.98 11.63 -0.76
N LYS A 119 -4.69 11.71 -1.89
CA LYS A 119 -5.83 12.61 -2.04
C LYS A 119 -6.92 12.27 -1.02
N ASP A 120 -7.35 13.27 -0.25
CA ASP A 120 -8.36 13.15 0.80
C ASP A 120 -9.78 12.82 0.27
N SER A 121 -9.99 12.87 -1.05
CA SER A 121 -11.26 12.57 -1.72
C SER A 121 -11.21 11.20 -2.39
N LEU A 122 -11.67 10.19 -1.66
CA LEU A 122 -12.04 8.86 -2.17
C LEU A 122 -13.55 8.64 -2.02
#